data_AF-H8N0X9-F1
#
_entry.id   AF-H8N0X9-F1
#
_cell.length_a   1.000
_cell.length_b   1.000
_cell.length_c   1.000
_cell.angle_alpha   90.00
_cell.angle_beta   90.00
_cell.angle_gamma   90.00
#
_symmetry.space_group_name_H-M   'P 1'
#
loop_
_entity.id
_entity.type
_entity.pdbx_description
1 polymer ?
#
loop_
_entity_poly.entity_id
_entity_poly.type
_entity_poly.pdbx_seq_one_letter_code
_entity_poly.pdbx_strand_id
1 'polypeptide(L)'
;MPLQVLTQFNAFPLDAQKAFLAAVEVWSETLDSTVPVRINAFFGTPLQGLNGLCIPNAVQDTQFLARDTWYASALADKLRNKDLQEGQPDLEIHFAKDDWNLDLDLEPRSGQSDLMTVALHELCHGLGFVTLFAEDATNTQGSCGNTALIQKALPGLPLTFKLPDFNSRPGLCDRQLQNDQGQALTDTTLFANPSEALATQLTSGAVFFEGPSQLHYKFYAPKPFAFATSLMHFDPAEQPDSLMAPSVGKEETIHQPDEASVNILKDLGW
;
A
#
# COMPACT_ATOMS: atom_id res chain seq x y z
N MET A 1 9.86 18.80 8.50
CA MET A 1 11.12 18.17 8.98
C MET A 1 11.25 16.86 8.23
N PRO A 2 12.44 16.41 7.79
CA PRO A 2 12.57 15.14 7.10
C PRO A 2 11.90 14.02 7.90
N LEU A 3 11.18 13.15 7.20
CA LEU A 3 10.50 12.02 7.84
C LEU A 3 11.54 11.18 8.60
N GLN A 4 11.19 10.79 9.82
CA GLN A 4 11.99 9.88 10.62
C GLN A 4 11.32 8.51 10.62
N VAL A 5 12.11 7.44 10.53
CA VAL A 5 11.62 6.07 10.55
C VAL A 5 12.32 5.30 11.65
N LEU A 6 11.54 4.57 12.45
CA LEU A 6 12.00 3.75 13.55
C LEU A 6 11.66 2.29 13.24
N THR A 7 12.67 1.51 12.88
CA THR A 7 12.48 0.12 12.44
C THR A 7 12.92 -0.88 13.50
N GLN A 8 12.04 -1.83 13.80
CA GLN A 8 12.39 -3.06 14.49
C GLN A 8 12.54 -4.19 13.47
N PHE A 9 13.75 -4.76 13.41
CA PHE A 9 14.09 -5.84 12.51
C PHE A 9 13.89 -7.22 13.16
N ASN A 10 13.21 -8.12 12.44
CA ASN A 10 12.91 -9.47 12.90
C ASN A 10 13.47 -10.49 11.89
N ALA A 11 14.42 -11.31 12.34
CA ALA A 11 15.15 -12.29 11.50
C ALA A 11 15.85 -11.68 10.26
N PHE A 12 16.18 -10.39 10.32
CA PHE A 12 16.71 -9.61 9.20
C PHE A 12 18.26 -9.60 9.19
N PRO A 13 18.94 -10.19 8.20
CA PRO A 13 20.41 -10.15 8.11
C PRO A 13 20.95 -8.72 7.97
N LEU A 14 22.18 -8.46 8.43
CA LEU A 14 22.74 -7.10 8.46
C LEU A 14 22.77 -6.41 7.09
N ASP A 15 23.18 -7.13 6.03
CA ASP A 15 23.22 -6.53 4.69
C ASP A 15 21.82 -6.26 4.13
N ALA A 16 20.85 -7.10 4.49
CA ALA A 16 19.45 -6.83 4.17
C ALA A 16 18.93 -5.59 4.92
N GLN A 17 19.32 -5.39 6.19
CA GLN A 17 18.95 -4.17 6.93
C GLN A 17 19.51 -2.93 6.25
N LYS A 18 20.73 -2.97 5.72
CA LYS A 18 21.32 -1.84 4.97
C LYS A 18 20.50 -1.51 3.72
N ALA A 19 20.13 -2.50 2.92
CA ALA A 19 19.31 -2.30 1.73
C ALA A 19 17.91 -1.73 2.07
N PHE A 20 17.29 -2.24 3.14
CA PHE A 20 16.04 -1.67 3.65
C PHE A 20 16.20 -0.23 4.13
N LEU A 21 17.28 0.08 4.87
CA LEU A 21 17.52 1.43 5.37
C LEU A 21 17.83 2.44 4.26
N ALA A 22 18.41 2.01 3.14
CA ALA A 22 18.57 2.85 1.96
C ALA A 22 17.20 3.23 1.35
N ALA A 23 16.26 2.28 1.27
CA ALA A 23 14.87 2.59 0.88
C ALA A 23 14.18 3.56 1.84
N VAL A 24 14.42 3.41 3.14
CA VAL A 24 13.93 4.34 4.17
C VAL A 24 14.50 5.74 3.98
N GLU A 25 15.79 5.87 3.67
CA GLU A 25 16.45 7.16 3.46
C GLU A 25 15.81 7.92 2.30
N VAL A 26 15.55 7.24 1.17
CA VAL A 26 14.86 7.83 0.01
C VAL A 26 13.50 8.40 0.38
N TRP A 27 12.66 7.66 1.11
CA TRP A 27 11.38 8.18 1.58
C TRP A 27 11.53 9.30 2.62
N SER A 28 12.57 9.24 3.46
CA SER A 28 12.88 10.25 4.47
C SER A 28 13.31 11.60 3.87
N GLU A 29 13.97 11.56 2.71
CA GLU A 29 14.35 12.74 1.91
C GLU A 29 13.20 13.28 1.06
N THR A 30 12.28 12.39 0.66
CA THR A 30 11.16 12.74 -0.23
C THR A 30 9.97 13.33 0.54
N LEU A 31 9.70 12.82 1.75
CA LEU A 31 8.54 13.18 2.56
C LEU A 31 8.95 13.80 3.89
N ASP A 32 8.01 14.51 4.51
CA ASP A 32 8.27 15.24 5.73
C ASP A 32 7.24 14.89 6.80
N SER A 33 7.68 14.77 8.06
CA SER A 33 6.77 14.52 9.19
C SER A 33 7.41 15.00 10.50
N THR A 34 6.56 15.45 11.42
CA THR A 34 6.98 15.76 12.79
C THR A 34 6.86 14.55 13.73
N VAL A 35 6.19 13.48 13.26
CA VAL A 35 6.00 12.22 13.98
C VAL A 35 6.77 11.12 13.24
N PRO A 36 7.63 10.35 13.92
CA PRO A 36 8.32 9.23 13.30
C PRO A 36 7.36 8.10 12.90
N VAL A 37 7.61 7.45 11.77
CA VAL A 37 6.91 6.24 11.34
C VAL A 37 7.56 5.01 11.95
N ARG A 38 6.76 4.15 12.60
CA ARG A 38 7.22 2.95 13.30
C ARG A 38 6.99 1.71 12.45
N ILE A 39 8.04 0.96 12.16
CA ILE A 39 7.99 -0.19 11.26
C ILE A 39 8.45 -1.45 11.97
N ASN A 40 7.67 -2.52 11.84
CA ASN A 40 8.13 -3.87 12.12
C ASN A 40 8.45 -4.59 10.79
N ALA A 41 9.73 -4.89 10.57
CA ALA A 41 10.20 -5.53 9.33
C ALA A 41 10.56 -6.99 9.58
N PHE A 42 10.04 -7.91 8.76
CA PHE A 42 10.24 -9.36 8.86
C PHE A 42 10.90 -9.90 7.59
N PHE A 43 11.91 -10.76 7.74
CA PHE A 43 12.62 -11.36 6.62
C PHE A 43 12.40 -12.87 6.53
N GLY A 44 12.28 -13.40 5.31
CA GLY A 44 12.10 -14.83 5.08
C GLY A 44 10.69 -15.34 5.41
N THR A 45 9.69 -14.48 5.34
CA THR A 45 8.28 -14.84 5.55
C THR A 45 7.81 -15.78 4.43
N PRO A 46 7.05 -16.86 4.71
CA PRO A 46 6.54 -17.75 3.68
C PRO A 46 5.32 -17.13 2.95
N LEU A 47 5.59 -16.15 2.09
CA LEU A 47 4.58 -15.54 1.21
C LEU A 47 4.39 -16.38 -0.05
N GLN A 48 3.16 -16.51 -0.52
CA GLN A 48 2.85 -17.24 -1.76
C GLN A 48 2.65 -16.26 -2.92
N GLY A 49 3.53 -16.33 -3.92
CA GLY A 49 3.41 -15.52 -5.14
C GLY A 49 3.71 -14.03 -4.97
N LEU A 50 4.30 -13.62 -3.84
CA LEU A 50 4.66 -12.24 -3.53
C LEU A 50 6.12 -12.19 -3.04
N ASN A 51 6.84 -11.15 -3.42
CA ASN A 51 8.22 -10.91 -2.96
C ASN A 51 8.23 -10.12 -1.63
N GLY A 52 7.24 -9.25 -1.45
CA GLY A 52 7.00 -8.44 -0.27
C GLY A 52 5.51 -8.35 0.03
N LEU A 53 5.19 -7.91 1.24
CA LEU A 53 3.83 -7.52 1.61
C LEU A 53 3.88 -6.54 2.79
N CYS A 54 3.31 -5.36 2.60
CA CYS A 54 3.09 -4.37 3.63
C CYS A 54 1.65 -4.39 4.14
N ILE A 55 1.48 -4.41 5.46
CA ILE A 55 0.21 -4.21 6.14
C ILE A 55 0.32 -2.92 6.97
N PRO A 56 -0.29 -1.80 6.55
CA PRO A 56 -0.42 -0.64 7.42
C PRO A 56 -1.41 -0.93 8.55
N ASN A 57 -1.04 -0.51 9.76
CA ASN A 57 -1.99 -0.32 10.84
C ASN A 57 -2.94 0.82 10.47
N ALA A 58 -4.14 0.83 11.05
CA ALA A 58 -5.20 1.72 10.61
C ALA A 58 -5.86 2.45 11.77
N VAL A 59 -6.08 3.75 11.57
CA VAL A 59 -6.79 4.63 12.49
C VAL A 59 -8.10 5.04 11.85
N GLN A 60 -9.21 4.81 12.56
CA GLN A 60 -10.49 5.33 12.13
C GLN A 60 -10.56 6.81 12.42
N ASP A 61 -11.00 7.56 11.44
CA ASP A 61 -11.28 8.95 11.66
C ASP A 61 -12.57 9.19 12.46
N THR A 62 -12.40 9.67 13.69
CA THR A 62 -13.46 10.32 14.49
C THR A 62 -13.26 11.83 14.68
N GLN A 63 -12.18 12.44 14.17
CA GLN A 63 -11.78 13.82 14.46
C GLN A 63 -11.17 14.62 13.27
N PHE A 64 -10.95 14.04 12.08
CA PHE A 64 -10.27 14.58 10.89
C PHE A 64 -11.38 15.10 9.95
N LEU A 65 -10.99 15.50 8.74
CA LEU A 65 -11.88 16.18 7.80
C LEU A 65 -12.82 15.19 7.11
N ALA A 66 -12.36 13.99 6.74
CA ALA A 66 -13.18 12.99 6.06
C ALA A 66 -13.78 11.99 7.05
N ARG A 67 -14.98 12.28 7.54
CA ARG A 67 -15.76 11.35 8.39
C ARG A 67 -15.89 9.97 7.75
N ASP A 68 -16.02 8.95 8.59
CA ASP A 68 -16.24 7.57 8.16
C ASP A 68 -15.16 7.09 7.19
N THR A 69 -13.90 7.38 7.52
CA THR A 69 -12.73 7.04 6.69
C THR A 69 -11.64 6.40 7.53
N TRP A 70 -10.98 5.40 6.96
CA TRP A 70 -9.77 4.81 7.52
C TRP A 70 -8.52 5.44 6.95
N TYR A 71 -7.51 5.61 7.79
CA TYR A 71 -6.21 6.14 7.40
C TYR A 71 -5.15 5.12 7.78
N ALA A 72 -4.13 4.96 6.93
CA ALA A 72 -2.89 4.32 7.36
C ALA A 72 -2.34 5.09 8.57
N SER A 73 -1.91 4.38 9.63
CA SER A 73 -1.53 4.98 10.92
C SER A 73 -0.47 6.07 10.75
N ALA A 74 0.59 5.78 10.00
CA ALA A 74 1.66 6.73 9.66
C ALA A 74 1.12 8.06 9.09
N LEU A 75 0.18 7.99 8.15
CA LEU A 75 -0.43 9.16 7.54
C LEU A 75 -1.35 9.89 8.54
N ALA A 76 -2.12 9.16 9.32
CA ALA A 76 -2.98 9.73 10.36
C ALA A 76 -2.15 10.53 11.39
N ASP A 77 -1.03 9.96 11.82
CA ASP A 77 -0.12 10.56 12.78
C ASP A 77 0.52 11.85 12.25
N LYS A 78 0.99 11.81 11.01
CA LYS A 78 1.47 12.99 10.26
C LYS A 78 0.41 14.09 10.21
N LEU A 79 -0.81 13.77 9.80
CA LEU A 79 -1.92 14.72 9.69
C LEU A 79 -2.34 15.31 11.05
N ARG A 80 -2.03 14.63 12.16
CA ARG A 80 -2.27 15.14 13.53
C ARG A 80 -1.09 15.79 14.20
N ASN A 81 0.11 15.62 13.66
CA ASN A 81 1.33 15.91 14.38
C ASN A 81 1.35 15.21 15.76
N LYS A 82 0.83 13.98 15.84
CA LYS A 82 0.78 13.18 17.08
C LYS A 82 0.76 11.69 16.75
N ASP A 83 1.53 10.90 17.48
CA ASP A 83 1.39 9.42 17.53
C ASP A 83 0.02 9.05 18.12
N LEU A 84 -0.89 8.54 17.30
CA LEU A 84 -2.27 8.21 17.67
C LEU A 84 -2.41 6.81 18.26
N GLN A 85 -1.39 5.96 18.07
CA GLN A 85 -1.37 4.58 18.51
C GLN A 85 -0.09 4.29 19.30
N GLU A 86 0.16 5.09 20.35
CA GLU A 86 1.41 5.09 21.10
C GLU A 86 1.94 3.68 21.41
N GLY A 87 3.16 3.40 20.94
CA GLY A 87 3.86 2.14 21.16
C GLY A 87 3.45 0.98 20.25
N GLN A 88 2.51 1.19 19.32
CA GLN A 88 2.24 0.27 18.22
C GLN A 88 3.09 0.63 17.00
N PRO A 89 3.45 -0.35 16.15
CA PRO A 89 3.95 -0.03 14.83
C PRO A 89 2.84 0.57 13.95
N ASP A 90 3.22 1.51 13.09
CA ASP A 90 2.33 2.08 12.07
C ASP A 90 2.10 1.14 10.92
N LEU A 91 3.07 0.26 10.66
CA LEU A 91 3.02 -0.71 9.57
C LEU A 91 3.97 -1.89 9.82
N GLU A 92 3.63 -3.00 9.19
CA GLU A 92 4.44 -4.22 9.13
C GLU A 92 4.80 -4.55 7.70
N ILE A 93 6.07 -4.85 7.44
CA ILE A 93 6.55 -5.28 6.13
C ILE A 93 7.13 -6.69 6.25
N HIS A 94 6.66 -7.58 5.41
CA HIS A 94 7.13 -8.96 5.30
C HIS A 94 7.83 -9.16 3.97
N PHE A 95 9.12 -9.49 4.01
CA PHE A 95 9.86 -9.91 2.82
C PHE A 95 9.85 -11.43 2.73
N ALA A 96 9.58 -11.93 1.52
CA ALA A 96 9.53 -13.34 1.24
C ALA A 96 10.92 -14.01 1.40
N LYS A 97 10.91 -15.33 1.48
CA LYS A 97 12.14 -16.10 1.27
C LYS A 97 12.44 -16.14 -0.23
N ASP A 98 13.46 -15.41 -0.64
CA ASP A 98 13.88 -15.28 -2.05
C ASP A 98 15.41 -15.27 -2.18
N ASP A 99 15.91 -15.35 -3.41
CA ASP A 99 17.29 -15.01 -3.76
C ASP A 99 17.38 -13.49 -3.94
N TRP A 100 17.90 -12.81 -2.91
CA TRP A 100 17.93 -11.36 -2.83
C TRP A 100 19.27 -10.80 -3.30
N ASN A 101 19.22 -9.76 -4.13
CA ASN A 101 20.28 -8.77 -4.21
C ASN A 101 20.15 -7.84 -3.00
N LEU A 102 21.24 -7.75 -2.22
CA LEU A 102 21.34 -6.93 -1.01
C LEU A 102 22.38 -5.81 -1.17
N ASP A 103 23.07 -5.79 -2.31
CA ASP A 103 24.10 -4.82 -2.63
C ASP A 103 23.44 -3.58 -3.26
N LEU A 104 23.88 -2.39 -2.84
CA LEU A 104 23.32 -1.12 -3.30
C LEU A 104 24.00 -0.63 -4.59
N ASP A 105 25.19 -1.13 -4.89
CA ASP A 105 26.03 -0.69 -6.00
C ASP A 105 26.01 -1.68 -7.17
N LEU A 106 25.57 -2.92 -6.94
CA LEU A 106 25.52 -3.98 -7.94
C LEU A 106 24.07 -4.29 -8.34
N GLU A 107 23.86 -4.36 -9.65
CA GLU A 107 22.61 -4.86 -10.23
C GLU A 107 22.35 -6.32 -9.82
N PRO A 108 21.09 -6.72 -9.61
CA PRO A 108 20.74 -8.10 -9.29
C PRO A 108 21.20 -9.05 -10.42
N ARG A 109 21.75 -10.20 -10.03
CA ARG A 109 22.08 -11.24 -11.00
C ARG A 109 20.81 -11.95 -11.49
N SER A 110 20.94 -12.70 -12.58
CA SER A 110 19.86 -13.55 -13.09
C SER A 110 19.18 -14.37 -12.00
N GLY A 111 17.86 -14.14 -11.89
CA GLY A 111 16.96 -14.78 -10.93
C GLY A 111 16.87 -14.09 -9.57
N GLN A 112 17.69 -13.08 -9.28
CA GLN A 112 17.64 -12.32 -8.04
C GLN A 112 16.58 -11.22 -8.08
N SER A 113 15.95 -10.98 -6.93
CA SER A 113 15.12 -9.79 -6.69
C SER A 113 15.92 -8.74 -5.94
N ASP A 114 15.72 -7.47 -6.27
CA ASP A 114 16.37 -6.36 -5.57
C ASP A 114 15.62 -6.01 -4.28
N LEU A 115 16.30 -6.13 -3.11
CA LEU A 115 15.62 -5.90 -1.84
C LEU A 115 15.29 -4.43 -1.61
N MET A 116 16.15 -3.50 -2.05
CA MET A 116 15.90 -2.06 -1.89
C MET A 116 14.66 -1.64 -2.71
N THR A 117 14.54 -2.13 -3.94
CA THR A 117 13.38 -1.90 -4.82
C THR A 117 12.09 -2.39 -4.18
N VAL A 118 12.06 -3.65 -3.70
CA VAL A 118 10.88 -4.19 -3.02
C VAL A 118 10.61 -3.42 -1.73
N ALA A 119 11.63 -3.04 -0.96
CA ALA A 119 11.43 -2.25 0.25
C ALA A 119 10.84 -0.86 -0.02
N LEU A 120 11.29 -0.18 -1.07
CA LEU A 120 10.73 1.11 -1.50
C LEU A 120 9.24 0.99 -1.86
N HIS A 121 8.89 -0.06 -2.59
CA HIS A 121 7.52 -0.38 -2.99
C HIS A 121 6.63 -0.63 -1.76
N GLU A 122 7.04 -1.54 -0.88
CA GLU A 122 6.27 -1.88 0.32
C GLU A 122 6.11 -0.70 1.29
N LEU A 123 7.13 0.15 1.41
CA LEU A 123 7.03 1.38 2.20
C LEU A 123 5.95 2.31 1.65
N CYS A 124 5.81 2.45 0.32
CA CYS A 124 4.77 3.28 -0.30
C CYS A 124 3.35 2.84 0.11
N HIS A 125 3.10 1.53 0.14
CA HIS A 125 1.83 0.99 0.65
C HIS A 125 1.60 1.36 2.12
N GLY A 126 2.61 1.17 2.97
CA GLY A 126 2.54 1.50 4.40
C GLY A 126 2.30 2.99 4.67
N LEU A 127 2.77 3.85 3.78
CA LEU A 127 2.56 5.30 3.84
C LEU A 127 1.15 5.73 3.38
N GLY A 128 0.36 4.84 2.77
CA GLY A 128 -1.05 5.10 2.46
C GLY A 128 -1.47 4.84 1.03
N PHE A 129 -0.56 4.38 0.15
CA PHE A 129 -0.91 3.85 -1.17
C PHE A 129 -1.56 2.46 -1.00
N VAL A 130 -2.75 2.42 -0.43
CA VAL A 130 -3.45 1.18 -0.06
C VAL A 130 -4.95 1.38 -0.15
N THR A 131 -5.66 0.38 -0.65
CA THR A 131 -7.12 0.38 -0.75
C THR A 131 -7.76 -0.71 0.10
N LEU A 132 -9.00 -0.49 0.52
CA LEU A 132 -9.82 -1.46 1.24
C LEU A 132 -10.87 -2.12 0.34
N PHE A 133 -10.77 -1.95 -0.98
CA PHE A 133 -11.60 -2.67 -1.94
C PHE A 133 -11.26 -4.16 -1.97
N ALA A 134 -12.30 -4.98 -2.08
CA ALA A 134 -12.20 -6.44 -2.16
C ALA A 134 -13.36 -7.03 -2.95
N GLU A 135 -13.10 -8.08 -3.72
CA GLU A 135 -14.13 -8.86 -4.41
C GLU A 135 -14.29 -10.24 -3.78
N ASP A 136 -15.52 -10.63 -3.46
CA ASP A 136 -15.86 -12.03 -3.17
C ASP A 136 -16.18 -12.76 -4.48
N ALA A 137 -15.18 -13.46 -5.03
CA ALA A 137 -15.32 -14.24 -6.25
C ALA A 137 -16.40 -15.35 -6.18
N THR A 138 -16.84 -15.75 -4.98
CA THR A 138 -17.88 -16.79 -4.83
C THR A 138 -19.28 -16.25 -5.08
N ASN A 139 -19.52 -14.99 -4.68
CA ASN A 139 -20.82 -14.32 -4.81
C ASN A 139 -20.79 -13.20 -5.86
N THR A 140 -19.65 -13.00 -6.54
CA THR A 140 -19.40 -11.95 -7.52
C THR A 140 -19.71 -10.54 -7.00
N GLN A 141 -19.42 -10.30 -5.71
CA GLN A 141 -19.70 -9.03 -5.05
C GLN A 141 -18.42 -8.25 -4.77
N GLY A 142 -18.40 -7.00 -5.20
CA GLY A 142 -17.38 -6.02 -4.84
C GLY A 142 -17.78 -5.35 -3.55
N SER A 143 -16.80 -5.02 -2.73
CA SER A 143 -16.99 -4.41 -1.43
C SER A 143 -15.85 -3.46 -1.11
N CYS A 144 -16.08 -2.53 -0.19
CA CYS A 144 -15.06 -1.65 0.38
C CYS A 144 -15.10 -1.75 1.90
N GLY A 145 -13.94 -1.95 2.54
CA GLY A 145 -13.85 -2.09 4.00
C GLY A 145 -14.45 -3.39 4.54
N ASN A 146 -14.49 -4.47 3.74
CA ASN A 146 -14.94 -5.78 4.19
C ASN A 146 -13.81 -6.51 4.93
N THR A 147 -13.80 -6.39 6.26
CA THR A 147 -12.78 -6.96 7.15
C THR A 147 -12.55 -8.46 6.92
N ALA A 148 -13.61 -9.24 6.71
CA ALA A 148 -13.48 -10.69 6.55
C ALA A 148 -12.77 -11.06 5.24
N LEU A 149 -13.06 -10.35 4.14
CA LEU A 149 -12.37 -10.57 2.86
C LEU A 149 -10.91 -10.10 2.91
N ILE A 150 -10.65 -8.93 3.51
CA ILE A 150 -9.30 -8.39 3.67
C ILE A 150 -8.45 -9.35 4.52
N GLN A 151 -8.97 -9.85 5.65
CA GLN A 151 -8.26 -10.82 6.49
C GLN A 151 -8.03 -12.15 5.78
N LYS A 152 -8.97 -12.60 4.95
CA LYS A 152 -8.81 -13.83 4.14
C LYS A 152 -7.67 -13.69 3.12
N ALA A 153 -7.40 -12.49 2.63
CA ALA A 153 -6.28 -12.19 1.75
C ALA A 153 -4.90 -12.19 2.46
N LEU A 154 -4.87 -12.24 3.79
CA LEU A 154 -3.67 -12.22 4.62
C LEU A 154 -3.50 -13.53 5.43
N PRO A 155 -3.54 -14.73 4.80
CA PRO A 155 -3.70 -15.97 5.55
C PRO A 155 -2.48 -16.30 6.41
N GLY A 156 -2.67 -16.28 7.73
CA GLY A 156 -1.72 -16.84 8.70
C GLY A 156 -0.50 -15.99 9.01
N LEU A 157 -0.50 -14.71 8.61
CA LEU A 157 0.56 -13.78 9.00
C LEU A 157 0.37 -13.32 10.46
N PRO A 158 1.36 -13.53 11.33
CA PRO A 158 1.27 -13.08 12.72
C PRO A 158 1.54 -11.57 12.75
N LEU A 159 0.47 -10.77 12.66
CA LEU A 159 0.57 -9.34 12.89
C LEU A 159 0.87 -9.05 14.36
N THR A 160 1.78 -8.11 14.62
CA THR A 160 2.11 -7.63 15.96
C THR A 160 1.10 -6.61 16.49
N PHE A 161 0.24 -6.09 15.62
CA PHE A 161 -0.94 -5.30 15.97
C PHE A 161 -2.23 -5.99 15.52
N LYS A 162 -3.35 -5.60 16.14
CA LYS A 162 -4.68 -6.09 15.75
C LYS A 162 -5.26 -5.19 14.66
N LEU A 163 -5.51 -5.74 13.47
CA LEU A 163 -6.28 -5.04 12.45
C LEU A 163 -7.68 -4.69 12.98
N PRO A 164 -8.16 -3.45 12.76
CA PRO A 164 -9.49 -3.06 13.20
C PRO A 164 -10.57 -3.75 12.36
N ASP A 165 -11.82 -3.66 12.83
CA ASP A 165 -12.97 -3.90 11.96
C ASP A 165 -13.18 -2.65 11.09
N PHE A 166 -12.98 -2.78 9.79
CA PHE A 166 -13.14 -1.69 8.84
C PHE A 166 -14.60 -1.24 8.67
N ASN A 167 -15.59 -2.01 9.18
CA ASN A 167 -17.00 -1.62 9.28
C ASN A 167 -17.61 -1.16 7.93
N SER A 168 -17.19 -1.77 6.81
CA SER A 168 -17.62 -1.40 5.45
C SER A 168 -17.39 0.07 5.07
N ARG A 169 -16.37 0.71 5.67
CA ARG A 169 -16.00 2.10 5.41
C ARG A 169 -14.75 2.18 4.53
N PRO A 170 -14.66 3.18 3.66
CA PRO A 170 -13.49 3.38 2.81
C PRO A 170 -12.27 3.87 3.58
N GLY A 171 -11.09 3.56 3.05
CA GLY A 171 -9.85 4.24 3.35
C GLY A 171 -9.75 5.58 2.61
N LEU A 172 -8.74 6.38 2.94
CA LEU A 172 -8.54 7.68 2.29
C LEU A 172 -8.26 7.54 0.79
N CYS A 173 -7.41 6.58 0.38
CA CYS A 173 -7.11 6.33 -1.03
C CYS A 173 -8.35 5.86 -1.80
N ASP A 174 -9.18 4.99 -1.20
CA ASP A 174 -10.42 4.51 -1.81
C ASP A 174 -11.36 5.66 -2.23
N ARG A 175 -11.38 6.75 -1.44
CA ARG A 175 -12.22 7.93 -1.72
C ARG A 175 -11.77 8.74 -2.93
N GLN A 176 -10.55 8.53 -3.41
CA GLN A 176 -10.02 9.17 -4.60
C GLN A 176 -10.18 8.31 -5.85
N LEU A 177 -10.72 7.08 -5.72
CA LEU A 177 -10.91 6.20 -6.87
C LEU A 177 -12.26 6.41 -7.55
N GLN A 178 -12.21 6.65 -8.86
CA GLN A 178 -13.35 6.83 -9.74
C GLN A 178 -13.25 5.96 -10.98
N ASN A 179 -14.38 5.68 -11.63
CA ASN A 179 -14.40 5.04 -12.94
C ASN A 179 -14.16 6.04 -14.08
N ASP A 180 -14.20 5.56 -15.33
CA ASP A 180 -14.03 6.36 -16.55
C ASP A 180 -15.12 7.44 -16.79
N GLN A 181 -16.20 7.42 -15.98
CA GLN A 181 -17.26 8.43 -16.00
C GLN A 181 -17.11 9.47 -14.88
N GLY A 182 -16.03 9.42 -14.10
CA GLY A 182 -15.82 10.30 -12.95
C GLY A 182 -16.75 9.98 -11.77
N GLN A 183 -17.29 8.75 -11.71
CA GLN A 183 -18.13 8.30 -10.60
C GLN A 183 -17.25 7.68 -9.53
N ALA A 184 -17.31 8.21 -8.31
CA ALA A 184 -16.57 7.66 -7.18
C ALA A 184 -17.03 6.22 -6.88
N LEU A 185 -16.08 5.30 -6.77
CA LEU A 185 -16.37 3.89 -6.44
C LEU A 185 -16.92 3.74 -5.01
N THR A 186 -16.73 4.76 -4.16
CA THR A 186 -17.25 4.83 -2.79
C THR A 186 -18.63 5.50 -2.69
N ASP A 187 -19.22 5.96 -3.79
CA ASP A 187 -20.58 6.48 -3.81
C ASP A 187 -21.60 5.34 -3.70
N THR A 188 -22.12 5.13 -2.49
CA THR A 188 -23.06 4.05 -2.18
C THR A 188 -24.45 4.24 -2.81
N THR A 189 -24.75 5.40 -3.37
CA THR A 189 -25.98 5.64 -4.15
C THR A 189 -25.87 5.10 -5.58
N LEU A 190 -24.64 5.03 -6.11
CA LEU A 190 -24.33 4.45 -7.43
C LEU A 190 -23.93 2.98 -7.32
N PHE A 191 -23.06 2.66 -6.35
CA PHE A 191 -22.51 1.33 -6.13
C PHE A 191 -22.75 0.90 -4.69
N ALA A 192 -23.81 0.14 -4.45
CA ALA A 192 -24.07 -0.40 -3.12
C ALA A 192 -22.86 -1.23 -2.60
N ASN A 193 -22.60 -1.17 -1.30
CA ASN A 193 -21.47 -1.85 -0.67
C ASN A 193 -21.98 -2.92 0.30
N PRO A 194 -21.88 -4.23 -0.01
CA PRO A 194 -21.34 -4.83 -1.24
C PRO A 194 -22.33 -4.89 -2.42
N SER A 195 -21.84 -5.05 -3.66
CA SER A 195 -22.68 -5.30 -4.85
C SER A 195 -21.93 -5.85 -6.06
N GLU A 196 -22.65 -6.48 -7.00
CA GLU A 196 -22.15 -6.85 -8.33
C GLU A 196 -21.78 -5.63 -9.19
N ALA A 197 -22.50 -4.52 -9.02
CA ALA A 197 -22.20 -3.26 -9.70
C ALA A 197 -20.82 -2.74 -9.31
N LEU A 198 -20.49 -2.80 -8.00
CA LEU A 198 -19.16 -2.47 -7.51
C LEU A 198 -18.11 -3.46 -8.05
N ALA A 199 -18.35 -4.78 -8.00
CA ALA A 199 -17.42 -5.79 -8.57
C ALA A 199 -17.05 -5.50 -10.03
N THR A 200 -18.04 -5.08 -10.82
CA THR A 200 -17.84 -4.71 -12.23
C THR A 200 -16.86 -3.55 -12.36
N GLN A 201 -16.93 -2.54 -11.47
CA GLN A 201 -15.97 -1.42 -11.48
C GLN A 201 -14.58 -1.88 -11.04
N LEU A 202 -14.48 -2.70 -9.97
CA LEU A 202 -13.19 -3.16 -9.43
C LEU A 202 -12.39 -4.02 -10.42
N THR A 203 -13.05 -4.59 -11.43
CA THR A 203 -12.45 -5.45 -12.48
C THR A 203 -12.63 -4.90 -13.90
N SER A 204 -12.91 -3.60 -14.01
CA SER A 204 -13.24 -2.94 -15.28
C SER A 204 -12.03 -2.70 -16.18
N GLY A 205 -10.82 -2.66 -15.61
CA GLY A 205 -9.63 -2.13 -16.28
C GLY A 205 -9.69 -0.61 -16.52
N ALA A 206 -10.60 0.12 -15.86
CA ALA A 206 -10.84 1.56 -16.06
C ALA A 206 -11.17 2.26 -14.73
N VAL A 207 -10.25 2.14 -13.76
CA VAL A 207 -10.30 2.83 -12.47
C VAL A 207 -9.15 3.82 -12.39
N PHE A 208 -9.42 5.00 -11.87
CA PHE A 208 -8.48 6.11 -11.83
C PHE A 208 -8.46 6.76 -10.46
N PHE A 209 -7.26 7.11 -9.99
CA PHE A 209 -7.06 7.99 -8.86
C PHE A 209 -7.19 9.45 -9.31
N GLU A 210 -7.96 10.23 -8.56
CA GLU A 210 -8.17 11.66 -8.77
C GLU A 210 -8.05 12.40 -7.44
N GLY A 211 -6.85 12.87 -7.12
CA GLY A 211 -6.57 13.56 -5.86
C GLY A 211 -6.83 15.08 -5.90
N PRO A 212 -6.58 15.80 -4.77
CA PRO A 212 -6.76 17.24 -4.69
C PRO A 212 -5.98 18.05 -5.73
N SER A 213 -4.82 17.54 -6.19
CA SER A 213 -4.04 18.17 -7.26
C SER A 213 -4.61 17.96 -8.67
N GLN A 214 -5.74 17.26 -8.80
CA GLN A 214 -6.39 16.91 -10.08
C GLN A 214 -5.45 16.10 -10.99
N LEU A 215 -4.59 15.29 -10.38
CA LEU A 215 -3.74 14.34 -11.07
C LEU A 215 -4.54 13.07 -11.31
N HIS A 216 -4.43 12.58 -12.54
CA HIS A 216 -5.20 11.45 -13.03
C HIS A 216 -4.27 10.27 -13.31
N TYR A 217 -4.33 9.25 -12.47
CA TYR A 217 -3.51 8.05 -12.63
C TYR A 217 -4.39 6.81 -12.71
N LYS A 218 -4.19 6.01 -13.75
CA LYS A 218 -4.93 4.77 -13.90
C LYS A 218 -4.39 3.69 -12.96
N PHE A 219 -5.31 3.04 -12.26
CA PHE A 219 -5.04 1.97 -11.32
C PHE A 219 -5.27 0.61 -11.97
N TYR A 220 -4.45 -0.36 -11.58
CA TYR A 220 -4.55 -1.73 -12.06
C TYR A 220 -5.83 -2.40 -11.52
N ALA A 221 -6.81 -2.55 -12.40
CA ALA A 221 -8.13 -3.13 -12.10
C ALA A 221 -8.38 -4.40 -12.93
N PRO A 222 -7.61 -5.48 -12.73
CA PRO A 222 -7.65 -6.67 -13.58
C PRO A 222 -8.95 -7.46 -13.43
N LYS A 223 -9.20 -8.34 -14.41
CA LYS A 223 -10.23 -9.37 -14.34
C LYS A 223 -9.57 -10.75 -14.48
N PRO A 224 -9.65 -11.65 -13.48
CA PRO A 224 -10.32 -11.48 -12.18
C PRO A 224 -9.61 -10.52 -11.23
N PHE A 225 -10.31 -10.07 -10.18
CA PHE A 225 -9.69 -9.32 -9.08
C PHE A 225 -8.59 -10.13 -8.40
N ALA A 226 -7.40 -9.55 -8.31
CA ALA A 226 -6.25 -10.08 -7.61
C ALA A 226 -6.08 -9.38 -6.24
N PHE A 227 -6.23 -10.14 -5.15
CA PHE A 227 -6.01 -9.62 -3.79
C PHE A 227 -4.56 -9.17 -3.58
N ALA A 228 -4.37 -8.13 -2.76
CA ALA A 228 -3.08 -7.47 -2.51
C ALA A 228 -2.41 -6.87 -3.77
N THR A 229 -3.14 -6.79 -4.89
CA THR A 229 -2.62 -6.23 -6.15
C THR A 229 -3.60 -5.28 -6.81
N SER A 230 -4.89 -5.63 -6.87
CA SER A 230 -5.89 -4.81 -7.55
C SER A 230 -6.14 -3.52 -6.80
N LEU A 231 -6.20 -2.42 -7.55
CA LEU A 231 -6.51 -1.06 -7.09
C LEU A 231 -5.54 -0.48 -6.06
N MET A 232 -4.34 -1.05 -5.93
CA MET A 232 -3.27 -0.49 -5.11
C MET A 232 -1.96 -0.38 -5.87
N HIS A 233 -2.02 -0.41 -7.20
CA HIS A 233 -0.91 -0.27 -8.11
C HIS A 233 -1.34 0.53 -9.33
N PHE A 234 -0.39 1.16 -10.02
CA PHE A 234 -0.66 1.74 -11.33
C PHE A 234 -0.93 0.67 -12.37
N ASP A 235 -1.73 1.01 -13.38
CA ASP A 235 -1.88 0.16 -14.56
C ASP A 235 -0.54 0.14 -15.33
N PRO A 236 0.11 -1.03 -15.47
CA PRO A 236 1.42 -1.12 -16.13
C PRO A 236 1.35 -0.81 -17.63
N ALA A 237 0.16 -0.77 -18.25
CA ALA A 237 0.01 -0.29 -19.62
C ALA A 237 0.19 1.24 -19.74
N GLU A 238 -0.02 2.00 -18.66
CA GLU A 238 0.15 3.45 -18.61
C GLU A 238 1.40 3.88 -17.84
N GLN A 239 1.83 3.09 -16.85
CA GLN A 239 3.00 3.34 -16.02
C GLN A 239 3.89 2.08 -15.93
N PRO A 240 4.52 1.65 -17.03
CA PRO A 240 5.25 0.38 -17.11
C PRO A 240 6.49 0.32 -16.22
N ASP A 241 7.17 1.45 -15.99
CA ASP A 241 8.43 1.54 -15.25
C ASP A 241 8.23 2.11 -13.83
N SER A 242 7.00 2.15 -13.33
CA SER A 242 6.70 2.73 -12.01
C SER A 242 7.13 1.81 -10.88
N LEU A 243 7.61 2.42 -9.79
CA LEU A 243 7.86 1.73 -8.52
C LEU A 243 6.59 0.99 -8.05
N MET A 244 5.40 1.55 -8.28
CA MET A 244 4.11 0.99 -7.87
C MET A 244 3.40 0.25 -9.01
N ALA A 245 4.15 -0.31 -9.96
CA ALA A 245 3.63 -1.34 -10.85
C ALA A 245 3.21 -2.60 -10.06
N PRO A 246 2.25 -3.42 -10.54
CA PRO A 246 1.68 -4.54 -9.78
C PRO A 246 2.63 -5.71 -9.51
N SER A 247 3.85 -5.67 -10.06
CA SER A 247 4.87 -6.67 -9.82
C SER A 247 6.25 -6.07 -10.01
N VAL A 248 7.17 -6.37 -9.09
CA VAL A 248 8.60 -6.15 -9.26
C VAL A 248 9.23 -7.42 -9.82
N GLY A 249 9.82 -7.31 -11.00
CA GLY A 249 10.47 -8.41 -11.72
C GLY A 249 11.76 -8.90 -11.05
N LYS A 250 12.27 -10.01 -11.56
CA LYS A 250 13.66 -10.40 -11.33
C LYS A 250 14.56 -9.47 -12.12
N GLU A 251 15.75 -9.18 -11.60
CA GLU A 251 16.74 -8.29 -12.25
C GLU A 251 16.25 -6.84 -12.41
N GLU A 252 15.14 -6.46 -11.77
CA GLU A 252 14.60 -5.10 -11.79
C GLU A 252 15.14 -4.27 -10.63
N THR A 253 15.61 -3.06 -10.94
CA THR A 253 16.24 -2.14 -10.00
C THR A 253 15.59 -0.77 -10.12
N ILE A 254 14.84 -0.37 -9.08
CA ILE A 254 14.24 0.95 -8.94
C ILE A 254 14.62 1.49 -7.55
N HIS A 255 15.62 2.37 -7.50
CA HIS A 255 16.13 2.93 -6.24
C HIS A 255 15.63 4.35 -5.97
N GLN A 256 14.65 4.82 -6.73
CA GLN A 256 13.96 6.09 -6.54
C GLN A 256 12.48 5.94 -6.92
N PRO A 257 11.53 6.49 -6.15
CA PRO A 257 10.13 6.50 -6.55
C PRO A 257 9.94 7.40 -7.78
N ASP A 258 9.06 6.98 -8.68
CA ASP A 258 8.61 7.83 -9.78
C ASP A 258 7.73 8.99 -9.26
N GLU A 259 7.58 10.02 -10.10
CA GLU A 259 6.82 11.22 -9.73
C GLU A 259 5.35 10.91 -9.42
N ALA A 260 4.74 9.92 -10.10
CA ALA A 260 3.34 9.57 -9.88
C ALA A 260 3.14 8.97 -8.49
N SER A 261 4.03 8.06 -8.07
CA SER A 261 4.04 7.49 -6.71
C SER A 261 4.14 8.59 -5.64
N VAL A 262 5.06 9.53 -5.81
CA VAL A 262 5.25 10.66 -4.87
C VAL A 262 4.03 11.59 -4.86
N ASN A 263 3.46 11.88 -6.03
CA ASN A 263 2.31 12.76 -6.15
C ASN A 263 1.06 12.22 -5.46
N ILE A 264 0.81 10.90 -5.56
CA ILE A 264 -0.31 10.28 -4.82
C ILE A 264 -0.13 10.44 -3.31
N LEU A 265 1.07 10.19 -2.77
CA LEU A 265 1.31 10.36 -1.33
C LEU A 265 1.10 11.82 -0.89
N LYS A 266 1.55 12.80 -1.68
CA LYS A 266 1.29 14.22 -1.43
C LYS A 266 -0.19 14.57 -1.44
N ASP A 267 -0.94 14.03 -2.41
CA ASP A 267 -2.39 14.22 -2.52
C ASP A 267 -3.16 13.58 -1.35
N LEU A 268 -2.60 12.53 -0.74
CA LEU A 268 -3.11 11.95 0.50
C LEU A 268 -2.75 12.76 1.76
N GLY A 269 -1.77 13.67 1.67
CA GLY A 269 -1.44 14.62 2.72
C GLY A 269 -0.08 14.44 3.39
N TRP A 270 0.86 13.74 2.75
CA TRP A 270 2.28 13.78 3.11
C TRP A 270 2.92 15.12 2.75
#